data_AF-A0A7V9NQD6-F1
#
_entry.id   AF-A0A7V9NQD6-F1
#
_cell.length_a   1.000
_cell.length_b   1.000
_cell.length_c   1.000
_cell.angle_alpha   90.00
_cell.angle_beta   90.00
_cell.angle_gamma   90.00
#
_symmetry.space_group_name_H-M   'P 1'
#
loop_
_entity.id
_entity.type
_entity.pdbx_description
1 polymer ?
#
loop_
_entity_poly.entity_id
_entity_poly.type
_entity_poly.pdbx_seq_one_letter_code
_entity_poly.pdbx_strand_id
1 'polypeptide(L)'
;MSDARRTVRATTSFFEDLDRQFPAERGPNGEPSAHDFQVFDLIRIVDQFAEGFDELPELFTGRPDYRILISAGMLVPRLSVIGQLARDGAIELVQLDVDLDPGF
;
A
#
# COMPACT_ATOMS: atom_id res chain seq x y z
N MET A 1 -8.03 -16.47 -12.93
CA MET A 1 -8.60 -16.45 -11.57
C MET A 1 -7.78 -17.39 -10.71
N SER A 2 -6.84 -16.89 -9.89
CA SER A 2 -6.37 -17.70 -8.78
C SER A 2 -7.37 -17.54 -7.64
N ASP A 3 -8.14 -18.59 -7.37
CA ASP A 3 -9.24 -18.64 -6.40
C ASP A 3 -8.75 -18.66 -4.92
N ALA A 4 -7.45 -18.41 -4.71
CA ALA A 4 -6.83 -18.49 -3.39
C ALA A 4 -6.26 -17.12 -3.01
N ARG A 5 -6.78 -16.59 -1.91
CA ARG A 5 -6.27 -15.39 -1.24
C ARG A 5 -4.77 -15.55 -0.98
N ARG A 6 -3.94 -14.67 -1.54
CA ARG A 6 -2.48 -14.73 -1.40
C ARG A 6 -2.03 -14.16 -0.06
N THR A 7 -0.92 -14.68 0.46
CA THR A 7 -0.26 -14.05 1.60
C THR A 7 0.33 -12.72 1.15
N VAL A 8 0.09 -11.66 1.93
CA VAL A 8 0.64 -10.33 1.68
C VAL A 8 1.52 -9.94 2.87
N ARG A 9 2.70 -9.40 2.60
CA ARG A 9 3.63 -8.90 3.62
C ARG A 9 4.19 -7.55 3.19
N ALA A 10 4.35 -6.64 4.14
CA ALA A 10 5.05 -5.38 3.91
C ALA A 10 6.56 -5.60 4.09
N THR A 11 7.35 -5.03 3.18
CA THR A 11 8.80 -5.03 3.27
C THR A 11 9.30 -3.90 4.18
N THR A 12 10.59 -3.93 4.52
CA THR A 12 11.22 -2.82 5.25
C THR A 12 11.15 -1.51 4.47
N SER A 13 11.36 -1.51 3.14
CA SER A 13 11.30 -0.29 2.33
C SER A 13 9.90 0.34 2.33
N PHE A 14 8.85 -0.48 2.36
CA PHE A 14 7.48 0.00 2.51
C PHE A 14 7.28 0.76 3.84
N PHE A 15 7.82 0.23 4.94
CA PHE A 15 7.72 0.92 6.24
C PHE A 15 8.62 2.16 6.30
N GLU A 16 9.78 2.15 5.66
CA GLU A 16 10.64 3.35 5.53
C GLU A 16 9.92 4.46 4.75
N ASP A 17 9.16 4.12 3.71
CA ASP A 17 8.33 5.08 2.99
C ASP A 17 7.19 5.61 3.89
N LEU A 18 6.53 4.74 4.65
CA LEU A 18 5.48 5.14 5.59
C LEU A 18 6.01 6.12 6.65
N ASP A 19 7.11 5.77 7.31
CA ASP A 19 7.71 6.57 8.38
C ASP A 19 8.27 7.91 7.86
N ARG A 20 8.64 7.97 6.57
CA ARG A 20 9.06 9.24 5.94
C ARG A 20 7.88 10.17 5.67
N GLN A 21 6.69 9.62 5.42
CA GLN A 21 5.52 10.36 4.95
C GLN A 21 4.58 10.76 6.09
N PHE A 22 4.57 10.00 7.19
CA PHE A 22 3.69 10.28 8.33
C PHE A 22 4.48 10.56 9.61
N PRO A 23 3.97 11.44 10.49
CA PRO A 23 4.51 11.59 11.83
C PRO A 23 4.28 10.34 12.68
N ALA A 24 5.12 10.17 13.70
CA ALA A 24 4.99 9.08 14.68
C ALA A 24 3.72 9.19 15.53
N GLU A 25 3.26 10.42 15.78
CA GLU A 25 2.04 10.73 16.54
C GLU A 25 1.11 11.59 15.68
N ARG A 26 -0.18 11.64 16.06
CA ARG A 26 -1.16 12.49 15.37
C ARG A 26 -0.76 13.95 15.46
N GLY A 27 -0.95 14.67 14.36
CA GLY A 27 -0.70 16.11 14.31
C GLY A 27 -1.75 16.91 15.10
N PRO A 28 -1.44 18.17 15.44
CA PRO A 28 -2.31 19.02 16.26
C PRO A 28 -3.64 19.38 15.58
N ASN A 29 -3.76 19.24 14.26
CA ASN A 29 -4.99 19.51 13.50
C ASN A 29 -5.72 18.21 13.09
N GLY A 30 -5.32 17.07 13.66
CA GLY A 30 -5.92 15.77 13.35
C GLY A 30 -5.26 15.05 12.18
N GLU A 31 -4.08 15.50 11.74
CA GLU A 31 -3.28 14.78 10.75
C GLU A 31 -3.00 13.35 11.23
N PRO A 32 -3.15 12.34 10.35
CA PRO A 32 -2.95 10.94 10.73
C PRO A 32 -1.49 10.65 11.06
N SER A 33 -1.27 9.72 11.99
CA SER A 33 0.04 9.13 12.25
C SER A 33 0.31 7.89 11.39
N ALA A 34 1.56 7.44 11.35
CA ALA A 34 1.92 6.15 10.74
C ALA A 34 1.11 4.98 11.33
N HIS A 35 0.87 5.00 12.64
CA HIS A 35 0.04 3.99 13.31
C HIS A 35 -1.42 4.04 12.83
N ASP A 36 -1.99 5.23 12.63
CA ASP A 36 -3.35 5.34 12.10
C ASP A 36 -3.44 4.76 10.69
N PHE A 37 -2.49 5.05 9.82
CA PHE A 37 -2.44 4.46 8.47
C PHE A 37 -2.39 2.93 8.53
N GLN A 38 -1.57 2.35 9.41
CA GLN A 38 -1.46 0.90 9.57
C GLN A 38 -2.78 0.26 10.00
N VAL A 39 -3.54 0.92 10.88
CA VAL A 39 -4.80 0.40 11.41
C VAL A 39 -5.96 0.54 10.42
N PHE A 40 -6.05 1.66 9.69
CA PHE A 40 -7.24 1.98 8.89
C PHE A 40 -7.07 1.70 7.40
N ASP A 41 -5.89 2.00 6.84
CA ASP A 41 -5.65 1.93 5.40
C ASP A 41 -4.90 0.67 4.98
N LEU A 42 -3.84 0.30 5.71
CA LEU A 42 -3.00 -0.84 5.34
C LEU A 42 -3.77 -2.17 5.31
N ILE A 43 -4.72 -2.37 6.23
CA ILE A 43 -5.55 -3.59 6.25
C ILE A 43 -6.31 -3.77 4.93
N ARG A 44 -6.91 -2.67 4.44
CA ARG A 44 -7.69 -2.67 3.19
C ARG A 44 -6.80 -2.88 1.97
N ILE A 45 -5.63 -2.27 1.97
CA ILE A 45 -4.61 -2.46 0.93
C ILE A 45 -4.20 -3.93 0.89
N VAL A 46 -3.89 -4.53 2.04
CA VAL A 46 -3.57 -5.96 2.16
C VAL A 46 -4.68 -6.83 1.59
N ASP A 47 -5.94 -6.56 1.92
CA ASP A 47 -7.09 -7.31 1.39
C ASP A 47 -7.17 -7.23 -0.13
N GLN A 48 -7.04 -6.03 -0.71
CA GLN A 48 -7.09 -5.83 -2.16
C GLN A 48 -5.97 -6.57 -2.90
N PHE A 49 -4.75 -6.52 -2.37
CA PHE A 49 -3.64 -7.29 -2.92
C PHE A 49 -3.87 -8.80 -2.77
N ALA A 50 -4.36 -9.25 -1.62
CA ALA A 50 -4.56 -10.66 -1.34
C ALA A 50 -5.61 -11.32 -2.26
N GLU A 51 -6.67 -10.57 -2.60
CA GLU A 51 -7.82 -11.09 -3.34
C GLU A 51 -7.73 -10.80 -4.85
N GLY A 52 -7.12 -9.68 -5.26
CA GLY A 52 -7.21 -9.14 -6.62
C GLY A 52 -5.89 -8.86 -7.32
N PHE A 53 -4.76 -9.40 -6.86
CA PHE A 53 -3.43 -9.03 -7.40
C PHE A 53 -3.32 -9.07 -8.93
N ASP A 54 -3.79 -10.15 -9.56
CA ASP A 54 -3.65 -10.35 -11.00
C ASP A 54 -4.53 -9.38 -11.82
N GLU A 55 -5.51 -8.74 -11.18
CA GLU A 55 -6.44 -7.78 -11.77
C GLU A 55 -5.94 -6.34 -11.65
N LEU A 56 -4.98 -6.09 -10.75
CA LEU A 56 -4.32 -4.80 -10.63
C LEU A 56 -3.53 -4.47 -11.92
N PRO A 57 -3.40 -3.19 -12.30
CA PRO A 57 -2.55 -2.79 -13.42
C PRO A 57 -1.10 -3.26 -13.28
N GLU A 58 -0.49 -3.69 -14.38
CA GLU A 58 0.96 -3.90 -14.45
C GLU A 58 1.65 -2.54 -14.32
N LEU A 59 2.59 -2.42 -13.38
CA LEU A 59 3.37 -1.21 -13.23
C LEU A 59 4.34 -1.03 -14.41
N PHE A 60 4.95 -2.13 -14.86
CA PHE A 60 5.84 -2.16 -16.01
C PHE A 60 5.32 -3.18 -17.02
N THR A 61 5.22 -2.79 -18.29
CA THR A 61 4.77 -3.67 -19.36
C THR A 61 5.61 -4.95 -19.43
N GLY A 62 4.96 -6.11 -19.36
CA GLY A 62 5.64 -7.41 -19.42
C GLY A 62 6.29 -7.84 -18.10
N ARG A 63 6.00 -7.13 -17.00
CA ARG A 63 6.36 -7.51 -15.63
C ARG A 63 5.08 -7.72 -14.82
N PRO A 64 4.34 -8.81 -15.07
CA PRO A 64 3.11 -9.11 -14.34
C PRO A 64 3.35 -9.37 -12.84
N ASP A 65 4.62 -9.57 -12.45
CA ASP A 65 5.09 -9.67 -11.08
C ASP A 65 5.10 -8.33 -10.34
N TYR A 66 5.00 -7.18 -11.03
CA TYR A 66 4.87 -5.86 -10.42
C TYR A 66 3.51 -5.25 -10.72
N ARG A 67 2.73 -5.01 -9.68
CA ARG A 67 1.39 -4.46 -9.76
C ARG A 67 1.27 -3.20 -8.92
N ILE A 68 0.45 -2.26 -9.36
CA ILE A 68 0.20 -1.01 -8.64
C ILE A 68 -1.26 -0.92 -8.26
N LEU A 69 -1.51 -0.59 -6.99
CA LEU A 69 -2.80 -0.14 -6.50
C LEU A 69 -2.76 1.38 -6.40
N ILE A 70 -3.72 2.07 -7.04
CA ILE A 70 -3.96 3.51 -6.84
C ILE A 70 -5.35 3.62 -6.22
N SER A 71 -5.45 4.28 -5.08
CA SER A 71 -6.71 4.38 -4.34
C SER A 71 -6.82 5.66 -3.53
N ALA A 72 -8.04 5.94 -3.07
CA ALA A 72 -8.28 6.89 -2.00
C ALA A 72 -8.23 6.12 -0.67
N GLY A 73 -7.41 6.59 0.26
CA GLY A 73 -7.38 6.08 1.62
C GLY A 73 -8.57 6.58 2.43
N MET A 74 -8.80 5.95 3.58
CA MET A 74 -9.69 6.43 4.62
C MET A 74 -9.12 7.68 5.31
N LEU A 75 -7.80 7.72 5.54
CA LEU A 75 -7.15 8.84 6.23
C LEU A 75 -6.40 9.78 5.29
N VAL A 76 -6.11 9.33 4.07
CA VAL A 76 -5.35 10.10 3.09
C VAL A 76 -6.09 10.16 1.77
N PRO A 77 -6.10 11.33 1.10
CA PRO A 77 -6.97 11.54 -0.04
C PRO A 77 -6.59 10.65 -1.22
N ARG A 78 -5.30 10.41 -1.42
CA ARG A 78 -4.76 9.65 -2.54
C ARG A 78 -3.49 8.92 -2.11
N LEU A 79 -3.39 7.65 -2.49
CA LEU A 79 -2.21 6.82 -2.26
C LEU A 79 -1.96 5.90 -3.46
N SER A 80 -0.71 5.48 -3.59
CA SER A 80 -0.33 4.36 -4.42
C SER A 80 0.56 3.37 -3.66
N VAL A 81 0.36 2.09 -3.90
CA VAL A 81 1.18 1.01 -3.35
C VAL A 81 1.62 0.10 -4.46
N ILE A 82 2.91 -0.21 -4.48
CA ILE A 82 3.49 -1.18 -5.41
C ILE A 82 3.62 -2.51 -4.69
N GLY A 83 3.03 -3.54 -5.27
CA GLY A 83 3.18 -4.93 -4.84
C GLY A 83 4.00 -5.74 -5.83
N GLN A 84 4.89 -6.58 -5.32
CA GLN A 84 5.67 -7.53 -6.10
C GLN A 84 5.28 -8.97 -5.75
N LEU A 85 5.05 -9.82 -6.75
CA LEU A 85 4.89 -11.25 -6.56
C LEU A 85 6.25 -11.90 -6.32
N ALA A 86 6.45 -12.44 -5.12
CA ALA A 86 7.66 -13.15 -4.73
C ALA A 86 7.65 -14.61 -5.23
N ARG A 87 8.82 -15.24 -5.22
CA ARG A 87 9.01 -16.62 -5.72
C ARG A 87 8.25 -17.68 -4.93
N ASP A 88 7.95 -17.40 -3.66
CA ASP A 88 7.14 -18.24 -2.78
C ASP A 88 5.63 -18.06 -2.98
N GLY A 89 5.23 -17.20 -3.92
CA GLY A 89 3.82 -16.92 -4.23
C GLY A 89 3.17 -15.88 -3.32
N ALA A 90 3.91 -15.33 -2.36
CA ALA A 90 3.43 -14.20 -1.56
C ALA A 90 3.57 -12.88 -2.34
N ILE A 91 2.79 -11.88 -1.93
CA ILE A 91 2.90 -10.51 -2.43
C ILE A 91 3.66 -9.69 -1.40
N GLU A 92 4.68 -8.99 -1.86
CA GLU A 92 5.47 -8.05 -1.08
C GLU A 92 5.03 -6.64 -1.42
N LEU A 93 4.53 -5.89 -0.44
CA LEU A 93 4.34 -4.45 -0.59
C LEU A 93 5.73 -3.81 -0.49
N VAL A 94 6.20 -3.23 -1.58
CA VAL A 94 7.61 -2.79 -1.74
C VAL A 94 7.78 -1.28 -1.71
N GLN A 95 6.73 -0.52 -2.01
CA GLN A 95 6.76 0.94 -2.02
C GLN A 95 5.38 1.51 -1.66
N LEU A 96 5.38 2.61 -0.89
CA LEU A 96 4.21 3.42 -0.58
C LEU A 96 4.45 4.86 -1.03
N ASP A 97 3.49 5.44 -1.72
CA ASP A 97 3.46 6.87 -2.02
C ASP A 97 2.09 7.43 -1.64
N VAL A 98 2.07 8.49 -0.85
CA VAL A 98 0.88 9.16 -0.35
C VAL A 98 0.94 10.60 -0.79
N ASP A 99 -0.09 11.01 -1.53
CA ASP A 99 -0.26 12.40 -1.91
C ASP A 99 -0.97 13.12 -0.77
N LEU A 100 -0.16 13.60 0.18
CA LEU A 100 -0.57 14.53 1.22
C LEU A 100 -0.64 15.92 0.58
N ASP A 101 -1.78 16.25 -0.01
CA ASP A 101 -2.02 17.57 -0.61
C ASP A 101 -1.58 18.68 0.38
N PRO A 102 -0.66 19.60 0.03
CA PRO A 102 -0.16 20.63 0.95
C PRO A 102 -1.17 21.76 1.22
N GLY A 103 -2.47 21.55 0.96
CA GLY A 103 -3.48 22.60 0.93
C GLY A 103 -4.78 22.23 1.64
N PHE A 104 -4.78 22.34 2.96
CA PHE A 104 -5.94 22.76 3.76
C PHE A 104 -5.48 23.70 4.88
#